data_AF-A0A1T3P4W7-F1
#
_entry.id   AF-A0A1T3P4W7-F1
#
_cell.length_a   1.000
_cell.length_b   1.000
_cell.length_c   1.000
_cell.angle_alpha   90.00
_cell.angle_beta   90.00
_cell.angle_gamma   90.00
#
_symmetry.space_group_name_H-M   'P 1'
#
loop_
_entity.id
_entity.type
_entity.pdbx_description
1 polymer ?
#
loop_
_entity_poly.entity_id
_entity_poly.type
_entity_poly.pdbx_seq_one_letter_code
_entity_poly.pdbx_strand_id
1 'polypeptide(L)'
;MNECPTPDKARFATLEAAQSFAIRKFLSLGIMLRPYGDCSCEWYHLTSQGSDELTPTETELAREYARLRDLDPPAFVTLVRDDALGRTSKSTAAALRTPGLLERWRAALKELKTDIHAQIEQSRAQEHPGSRDWRNRIAHLQRRLAVRSAETNSLAVAFSTQGTPATSDAEPSRATCGERAVERLVAAHRAEFDRLVHEEYTAAGLSIPQNLLRRDTFLLDATPRTEAAS
;
A
#
# COMPACT_ATOMS: atom_id res chain seq x y z
N MET A 1 -5.83 -19.05 30.62
CA MET A 1 -6.22 -19.87 29.45
C MET A 1 -6.17 -18.96 28.25
N ASN A 2 -5.39 -19.29 27.23
CA ASN A 2 -5.21 -18.40 26.08
C ASN A 2 -6.37 -18.60 25.08
N GLU A 3 -6.83 -17.50 24.48
CA GLU A 3 -7.88 -17.55 23.46
C GLU A 3 -7.41 -18.32 22.22
N CYS A 4 -8.34 -19.07 21.60
CA CYS A 4 -8.04 -19.81 20.39
C CYS A 4 -7.63 -18.84 19.28
N PRO A 5 -6.44 -18.99 18.66
CA PRO A 5 -6.06 -18.14 17.54
C PRO A 5 -7.06 -18.33 16.40
N THR A 6 -7.39 -17.26 15.68
CA THR A 6 -8.30 -17.32 14.53
C THR A 6 -7.77 -18.36 13.54
N PRO A 7 -8.46 -19.49 13.34
CA PRO A 7 -7.87 -20.66 12.71
C PRO A 7 -7.81 -20.43 11.20
N ASP A 8 -6.68 -19.93 10.72
CA ASP A 8 -6.63 -19.53 9.32
C ASP A 8 -6.74 -20.71 8.35
N LYS A 9 -6.35 -21.97 8.72
CA LYS A 9 -6.28 -23.08 7.74
C LYS A 9 -6.57 -24.51 8.18
N ALA A 10 -6.38 -24.93 9.45
CA ALA A 10 -6.61 -26.32 9.85
C ALA A 10 -6.55 -26.52 11.38
N ARG A 11 -7.27 -27.53 11.88
CA ARG A 11 -7.19 -28.05 13.26
C ARG A 11 -6.58 -29.46 13.20
N PHE A 12 -5.69 -29.80 14.13
CA PHE A 12 -5.01 -31.10 14.15
C PHE A 12 -5.21 -31.79 15.51
N ALA A 13 -5.60 -33.07 15.47
CA ALA A 13 -5.85 -33.86 16.68
C ALA A 13 -4.58 -34.16 17.48
N THR A 14 -3.42 -34.14 16.81
CA THR A 14 -2.11 -34.44 17.42
C THR A 14 -1.05 -33.42 17.03
N LEU A 15 -0.08 -33.24 17.92
CA LEU A 15 1.09 -32.40 17.69
C LEU A 15 1.87 -32.86 16.46
N GLU A 16 2.03 -34.17 16.29
CA GLU A 16 2.75 -34.78 15.16
C GLU A 16 2.08 -34.47 13.80
N ALA A 17 0.74 -34.51 13.74
CA ALA A 17 0.00 -34.16 12.53
C ALA A 17 0.16 -32.68 12.18
N ALA A 18 0.12 -31.80 13.20
CA ALA A 18 0.39 -30.38 13.03
C ALA A 18 1.82 -30.13 12.53
N GLN A 19 2.82 -30.73 13.15
CA GLN A 19 4.24 -30.60 12.76
C GLN A 19 4.49 -31.12 11.35
N SER A 20 3.95 -32.29 11.00
CA SER A 20 4.08 -32.89 9.67
C SER A 20 3.44 -32.02 8.58
N PHE A 21 2.32 -31.36 8.89
CA PHE A 21 1.70 -30.41 7.98
C PHE A 21 2.50 -29.11 7.89
N ALA A 22 3.03 -28.61 9.01
CA ALA A 22 3.90 -27.44 9.05
C ALA A 22 5.16 -27.63 8.20
N ILE A 23 5.83 -28.79 8.31
CA ILE A 23 6.98 -29.14 7.47
C ILE A 23 6.59 -29.17 5.99
N ARG A 24 5.48 -29.83 5.64
CA ARG A 24 4.98 -29.86 4.25
C ARG A 24 4.66 -28.46 3.73
N LYS A 25 4.08 -27.58 4.55
CA LYS A 25 3.81 -26.18 4.17
C LYS A 25 5.07 -25.34 4.07
N PHE A 26 6.06 -25.59 4.91
CA PHE A 26 7.37 -24.97 4.81
C PHE A 26 8.07 -25.38 3.50
N LEU A 27 8.10 -26.68 3.19
CA LEU A 27 8.73 -27.16 1.95
C LEU A 27 8.00 -26.69 0.69
N SER A 28 6.66 -26.70 0.70
CA SER A 28 5.86 -26.32 -0.48
C SER A 28 5.72 -24.81 -0.69
N LEU A 29 5.59 -24.04 0.38
CA LEU A 29 5.26 -22.61 0.31
C LEU A 29 6.31 -21.70 0.96
N GLY A 30 7.34 -22.26 1.60
CA GLY A 30 8.36 -21.50 2.32
C GLY A 30 7.83 -20.77 3.55
N ILE A 31 6.69 -21.22 4.10
CA ILE A 31 6.03 -20.62 5.27
C ILE A 31 6.40 -21.45 6.49
N MET A 32 7.04 -20.82 7.48
CA MET A 32 7.26 -21.46 8.77
C MET A 32 5.97 -21.38 9.59
N LEU A 33 5.36 -22.53 9.85
CA LEU A 33 4.22 -22.65 10.74
C LEU A 33 4.68 -23.36 12.01
N ARG A 34 4.15 -22.97 13.17
CA ARG A 34 4.43 -23.63 14.44
C ARG A 34 3.13 -24.11 15.08
N PRO A 35 3.12 -25.31 15.69
CA PRO A 35 2.00 -25.76 16.51
C PRO A 35 1.81 -24.82 17.71
N TYR A 36 0.58 -24.35 17.89
CA TYR A 36 0.11 -23.67 19.07
C TYR A 36 -0.45 -24.74 20.01
N GLY A 37 0.30 -25.04 21.07
CA GLY A 37 0.03 -26.17 21.97
C GLY A 37 -1.01 -25.91 23.05
N ASP A 38 -1.17 -24.65 23.47
CA ASP A 38 -1.95 -24.29 24.66
C ASP A 38 -3.28 -23.62 24.30
N CYS A 39 -4.05 -24.25 23.41
CA CYS A 39 -5.38 -23.79 23.03
C CYS A 39 -6.45 -24.36 23.95
N SER A 40 -7.42 -23.52 24.36
CA SER A 40 -8.58 -23.95 25.16
C SER A 40 -9.52 -24.92 24.44
N CYS A 41 -9.39 -25.12 23.13
CA CYS A 41 -10.25 -26.01 22.36
C CYS A 41 -9.71 -27.43 22.16
N GLU A 42 -8.60 -27.82 22.82
CA GLU A 42 -8.02 -29.17 22.77
C GLU A 42 -7.44 -29.61 21.40
N TRP A 43 -7.39 -28.70 20.41
CA TRP A 43 -6.81 -28.95 19.09
C TRP A 43 -5.49 -28.20 18.92
N TYR A 44 -4.54 -28.79 18.19
CA TYR A 44 -3.34 -28.09 17.76
C TYR A 44 -3.66 -27.20 16.56
N HIS A 45 -3.32 -25.92 16.67
CA HIS A 45 -3.43 -24.96 15.57
C HIS A 45 -2.06 -24.67 15.00
N LEU A 46 -1.97 -24.36 13.71
CA LEU A 46 -0.74 -23.87 13.10
C LEU A 46 -0.80 -22.37 12.99
N THR A 47 0.10 -21.67 13.68
CA THR A 47 0.26 -20.23 13.56
C THR A 47 1.50 -19.92 12.74
N SER A 48 1.41 -18.87 11.93
CA SER A 48 2.56 -18.34 11.18
C SER A 48 3.41 -17.37 12.00
N GLN A 49 2.97 -17.03 13.21
CA GLN A 49 3.67 -16.15 14.13
C GLN A 49 4.31 -16.99 15.22
N GLY A 50 5.60 -17.27 15.07
CA GLY A 50 6.43 -17.68 16.17
C GLY A 50 6.72 -16.49 17.08
N SER A 51 6.57 -16.75 18.39
CA SER A 51 7.03 -16.00 19.56
C SER A 51 6.39 -14.65 19.90
N ASP A 52 6.09 -14.56 21.20
CA ASP A 52 5.99 -13.39 22.09
C ASP A 52 7.20 -12.46 22.00
N GLU A 53 7.66 -12.10 20.80
CA GLU A 53 8.54 -10.94 20.68
C GLU A 53 7.70 -9.70 21.00
N LEU A 54 8.05 -9.05 22.10
CA LEU A 54 7.48 -7.80 22.56
C LEU A 54 7.51 -6.77 21.42
N THR A 55 6.57 -5.82 21.43
CA THR A 55 6.59 -4.67 20.53
C THR A 55 7.99 -4.06 20.54
N PRO A 56 8.62 -3.85 19.37
CA PRO A 56 9.99 -3.34 19.32
C PRO A 56 10.09 -2.04 20.10
N THR A 57 11.14 -1.92 20.89
CA THR A 57 11.45 -0.68 21.61
C THR A 57 11.78 0.43 20.63
N GLU A 58 11.62 1.69 21.06
CA GLU A 58 11.96 2.85 20.24
C GLU A 58 13.43 2.84 19.79
N THR A 59 14.34 2.36 20.65
CA THR A 59 15.77 2.23 20.33
C THR A 59 16.02 1.17 19.26
N GLU A 60 15.33 0.03 19.31
CA GLU A 60 15.43 -1.00 18.27
C GLU A 60 14.88 -0.50 16.94
N LEU A 61 13.74 0.20 16.98
CA LEU A 61 13.12 0.78 15.79
C LEU A 61 14.05 1.81 15.12
N ALA A 62 14.66 2.71 15.89
CA ALA A 62 15.59 3.71 15.37
C ALA A 62 16.84 3.07 14.75
N ARG A 63 17.38 2.02 15.38
CA ARG A 63 18.53 1.26 14.86
C ARG A 63 18.19 0.57 13.53
N GLU A 64 17.07 -0.13 13.49
CA GLU A 64 16.61 -0.80 12.27
C GLU A 64 16.31 0.20 11.15
N TYR A 65 15.68 1.33 11.48
CA TYR A 65 15.46 2.41 10.52
C TYR A 65 16.76 2.89 9.88
N ALA A 66 17.78 3.21 10.69
CA ALA A 66 19.08 3.66 10.19
C ALA A 66 19.73 2.60 9.28
N ARG A 67 19.72 1.34 9.71
CA ARG A 67 20.24 0.21 8.92
C ARG A 67 19.52 0.07 7.58
N LEU A 68 18.18 0.13 7.57
CA LEU A 68 17.37 -0.05 6.37
C LEU A 68 17.48 1.13 5.41
N ARG A 69 17.63 2.35 5.92
CA ARG A 69 17.83 3.56 5.11
C ARG A 69 19.10 3.46 4.27
N ASP A 70 20.16 2.92 4.84
CA ASP A 70 21.49 2.88 4.22
C ASP A 70 21.74 1.57 3.45
N LEU A 71 20.77 0.65 3.46
CA LEU A 71 20.84 -0.60 2.71
C LEU A 71 20.92 -0.32 1.19
N ASP A 72 21.59 -1.16 0.42
CA ASP A 72 21.62 -1.06 -1.04
C ASP A 72 20.27 -1.46 -1.67
N PRO A 73 19.93 -0.97 -2.88
CA PRO A 73 18.63 -1.26 -3.48
C PRO A 73 18.33 -2.76 -3.66
N PRO A 74 19.24 -3.60 -4.20
CA PRO A 74 18.98 -5.04 -4.36
C PRO A 74 18.75 -5.77 -3.02
N ALA A 75 19.56 -5.49 -2.00
CA ALA A 75 19.34 -6.11 -0.69
C ALA A 75 18.04 -5.62 -0.03
N PHE A 76 17.67 -4.36 -0.24
CA PHE A 76 16.40 -3.83 0.26
C PHE A 76 15.19 -4.52 -0.40
N VAL A 77 15.23 -4.76 -1.71
CA VAL A 77 14.19 -5.53 -2.42
C VAL A 77 14.09 -6.96 -1.88
N THR A 78 15.23 -7.59 -1.62
CA THR A 78 15.28 -8.93 -0.99
C THR A 78 14.65 -8.93 0.40
N LEU A 79 14.97 -7.93 1.23
CA LEU A 79 14.40 -7.78 2.57
C LEU A 79 12.89 -7.53 2.53
N VAL A 80 12.40 -6.74 1.56
CA VAL A 80 10.96 -6.50 1.37
C VAL A 80 10.24 -7.77 0.93
N ARG A 81 10.87 -8.61 0.10
CA ARG A 81 10.34 -9.96 -0.22
C ARG A 81 10.23 -10.81 1.04
N ASP A 82 11.23 -10.77 1.91
CA ASP A 82 11.20 -11.51 3.19
C ASP A 82 10.12 -10.96 4.14
N ASP A 83 9.87 -9.64 4.20
CA ASP A 83 8.74 -9.07 4.95
C ASP A 83 7.38 -9.55 4.42
N ALA A 84 7.22 -9.57 3.09
CA ALA A 84 6.00 -10.08 2.48
C ALA A 84 5.76 -11.56 2.81
N LEU A 85 6.84 -12.34 2.95
CA LEU A 85 6.79 -13.75 3.35
C LEU A 85 6.72 -13.95 4.87
N GLY A 86 6.80 -12.88 5.67
CA GLY A 86 6.79 -12.94 7.14
C GLY A 86 8.07 -13.56 7.73
N ARG A 87 9.22 -13.36 7.08
CA ARG A 87 10.52 -13.90 7.47
C ARG A 87 11.42 -12.87 8.17
N THR A 88 11.01 -11.60 8.18
CA THR A 88 11.71 -10.52 8.87
C THR A 88 11.36 -10.49 10.36
N SER A 89 12.25 -9.90 11.18
CA SER A 89 11.96 -9.63 12.58
C SER A 89 10.83 -8.60 12.73
N LYS A 90 10.15 -8.56 13.88
CA LYS A 90 9.14 -7.52 14.16
C LYS A 90 9.73 -6.11 14.12
N SER A 91 10.97 -5.93 14.58
CA SER A 91 11.68 -4.66 14.52
C SER A 91 11.93 -4.18 13.08
N THR A 92 12.38 -5.09 12.19
CA THR A 92 12.57 -4.81 10.76
C THR A 92 11.23 -4.46 10.10
N ALA A 93 10.19 -5.26 10.37
CA ALA A 93 8.86 -5.04 9.84
C ALA A 93 8.29 -3.69 10.32
N ALA A 94 8.44 -3.35 11.60
CA ALA A 94 8.02 -2.06 12.14
C ALA A 94 8.79 -0.90 11.51
N ALA A 95 10.11 -1.04 11.31
CA ALA A 95 10.93 -0.01 10.68
C ALA A 95 10.50 0.28 9.24
N LEU A 96 10.16 -0.75 8.44
CA LEU A 96 9.64 -0.55 7.07
C LEU A 96 8.36 0.31 7.02
N ARG A 97 7.55 0.30 8.08
CA ARG A 97 6.28 1.03 8.18
C ARG A 97 6.45 2.47 8.63
N THR A 98 7.67 2.92 8.88
CA THR A 98 7.96 4.32 9.23
C THR A 98 7.78 5.23 8.01
N PRO A 99 7.39 6.50 8.20
CA PRO A 99 7.20 7.45 7.10
C PRO A 99 8.42 7.57 6.17
N GLY A 100 9.62 7.62 6.75
CA GLY A 100 10.86 7.83 5.98
C GLY A 100 11.27 6.67 5.07
N LEU A 101 10.74 5.46 5.29
CA LEU A 101 10.99 4.30 4.43
C LEU A 101 9.81 3.93 3.53
N LEU A 102 8.67 4.61 3.68
CA LEU A 102 7.42 4.20 3.03
C LEU A 102 7.51 4.24 1.50
N GLU A 103 8.04 5.32 0.91
CA GLU A 103 8.19 5.43 -0.55
C GLU A 103 9.15 4.39 -1.10
N ARG A 104 10.27 4.17 -0.41
CA ARG A 104 11.25 3.15 -0.77
C ARG A 104 10.64 1.74 -0.69
N TRP A 105 9.84 1.47 0.33
CA TRP A 105 9.10 0.21 0.48
C TRP A 105 8.08 0.01 -0.63
N ARG A 106 7.31 1.05 -0.99
CA ARG A 106 6.37 1.03 -2.13
C ARG A 106 7.07 0.72 -3.45
N ALA A 107 8.22 1.34 -3.70
CA ALA A 107 9.02 1.09 -4.91
C ALA A 107 9.47 -0.38 -4.99
N ALA A 108 10.02 -0.93 -3.89
CA ALA A 108 10.43 -2.33 -3.83
C ALA A 108 9.26 -3.31 -4.01
N LEU A 109 8.08 -3.03 -3.43
CA LEU A 109 6.89 -3.85 -3.65
C LEU A 109 6.42 -3.83 -5.11
N LYS A 110 6.53 -2.67 -5.79
CA LYS A 110 6.20 -2.53 -7.22
C LYS A 110 7.18 -3.33 -8.09
N GLU A 111 8.47 -3.25 -7.80
CA GLU A 111 9.51 -4.02 -8.48
C GLU A 111 9.25 -5.53 -8.37
N LEU A 112 9.04 -6.03 -7.14
CA LEU A 112 8.73 -7.45 -6.91
C LEU A 112 7.48 -7.92 -7.66
N LYS A 113 6.46 -7.08 -7.79
CA LYS A 113 5.25 -7.40 -8.57
C LYS A 113 5.56 -7.49 -10.07
N THR A 114 6.33 -6.55 -10.59
CA THR A 114 6.78 -6.56 -12.00
C THR A 114 7.58 -7.82 -12.29
N ASP A 115 8.55 -8.16 -11.44
CA ASP A 115 9.37 -9.36 -11.59
C ASP A 115 8.54 -10.64 -11.60
N ILE A 116 7.54 -10.74 -10.71
CA ILE A 116 6.65 -11.89 -10.67
C ILE A 116 5.82 -11.99 -11.94
N HIS A 117 5.30 -10.87 -12.46
CA HIS A 117 4.57 -10.88 -13.72
C HIS A 117 5.45 -11.31 -14.89
N ALA A 118 6.70 -10.84 -14.94
CA ALA A 118 7.67 -11.28 -15.93
C ALA A 118 7.96 -12.79 -15.83
N GLN A 119 8.14 -13.32 -14.61
CA GLN A 119 8.34 -14.75 -14.39
C GLN A 119 7.11 -15.57 -14.80
N ILE A 120 5.89 -15.09 -14.53
CA ILE A 120 4.65 -15.74 -14.98
C ILE A 120 4.60 -15.79 -16.50
N GLU A 121 4.87 -14.68 -17.18
CA GLU A 121 4.84 -14.64 -18.64
C GLU A 121 5.85 -15.60 -19.26
N GLN A 122 7.09 -15.61 -18.75
CA GLN A 122 8.14 -16.54 -19.19
C GLN A 122 7.75 -18.01 -18.95
N SER A 123 7.04 -18.30 -17.86
CA SER A 123 6.66 -19.67 -17.47
C SER A 123 5.46 -20.24 -18.24
N ARG A 124 4.67 -19.41 -18.94
CA ARG A 124 3.43 -19.85 -19.62
C ARG A 124 3.67 -20.93 -20.68
N ALA A 125 4.88 -20.99 -21.23
CA ALA A 125 5.25 -21.98 -22.26
C ALA A 125 5.75 -23.33 -21.70
N GLN A 126 5.86 -23.50 -20.38
CA GLN A 126 6.52 -24.67 -19.77
C GLN A 126 5.53 -25.61 -19.04
N GLU A 127 5.20 -26.74 -19.68
CA GLU A 127 4.34 -27.80 -19.11
C GLU A 127 5.17 -28.86 -18.35
N HIS A 128 5.75 -28.49 -17.21
CA HIS A 128 6.47 -29.45 -16.33
C HIS A 128 5.76 -29.67 -14.98
N PRO A 129 5.84 -30.85 -14.35
CA PRO A 129 5.21 -31.12 -13.05
C PRO A 129 5.62 -30.15 -11.92
N GLY A 130 6.89 -29.70 -11.90
CA GLY A 130 7.39 -28.68 -10.97
C GLY A 130 6.72 -27.29 -11.13
N SER A 131 6.01 -27.07 -12.24
CA SER A 131 5.26 -25.84 -12.49
C SER A 131 4.08 -25.67 -11.54
N ARG A 132 3.48 -26.74 -11.00
CA ARG A 132 2.31 -26.60 -10.09
C ARG A 132 2.73 -26.02 -8.75
N ASP A 133 3.79 -26.54 -8.16
CA ASP A 133 4.32 -26.04 -6.88
C ASP A 133 4.92 -24.65 -7.02
N TRP A 134 5.60 -24.39 -8.14
CA TRP A 134 6.05 -23.05 -8.47
C TRP A 134 4.86 -22.07 -8.64
N ARG A 135 3.81 -22.43 -9.39
CA ARG A 135 2.58 -21.62 -9.54
C ARG A 135 1.92 -21.34 -8.21
N ASN A 136 1.84 -22.33 -7.33
CA ASN A 136 1.30 -22.17 -5.98
C ASN A 136 2.12 -21.18 -5.13
N ARG A 137 3.45 -21.27 -5.18
CA ARG A 137 4.37 -20.34 -4.49
C ARG A 137 4.22 -18.92 -5.00
N ILE A 138 4.20 -18.75 -6.32
CA ILE A 138 4.02 -17.44 -6.95
C ILE A 138 2.65 -16.84 -6.62
N ALA A 139 1.56 -17.61 -6.73
CA ALA A 139 0.23 -17.14 -6.35
C ALA A 139 0.14 -16.76 -4.86
N HIS A 140 0.86 -17.47 -3.99
CA HIS A 140 0.98 -17.10 -2.58
C HIS A 140 1.70 -15.76 -2.41
N LEU A 141 2.86 -15.60 -3.05
CA LEU A 141 3.64 -14.36 -2.98
C LEU A 141 2.86 -13.16 -3.56
N GLN A 142 2.16 -13.32 -4.68
CA GLN A 142 1.29 -12.28 -5.24
C GLN A 142 0.25 -11.78 -4.23
N ARG A 143 -0.45 -12.71 -3.55
CA ARG A 143 -1.42 -12.34 -2.50
C ARG A 143 -0.76 -11.57 -1.35
N ARG A 144 0.41 -12.01 -0.90
CA ARG A 144 1.16 -11.32 0.16
C ARG A 144 1.59 -9.91 -0.24
N LEU A 145 2.11 -9.75 -1.46
CA LEU A 145 2.48 -8.44 -2.00
C LEU A 145 1.27 -7.53 -2.20
N ALA A 146 0.10 -8.08 -2.55
CA ALA A 146 -1.14 -7.31 -2.63
C ALA A 146 -1.53 -6.75 -1.26
N VAL A 147 -1.48 -7.57 -0.20
CA VAL A 147 -1.71 -7.13 1.18
C VAL A 147 -0.72 -6.04 1.59
N ARG A 148 0.58 -6.22 1.34
CA ARG A 148 1.59 -5.21 1.67
C ARG A 148 1.43 -3.91 0.89
N SER A 149 1.04 -3.96 -0.39
CA SER A 149 0.77 -2.74 -1.13
C SER A 149 -0.47 -2.01 -0.61
N ALA A 150 -1.54 -2.73 -0.25
CA ALA A 150 -2.71 -2.12 0.37
C ALA A 150 -2.33 -1.43 1.70
N GLU A 151 -1.52 -2.10 2.51
CA GLU A 151 -0.97 -1.55 3.75
C GLU A 151 -0.17 -0.26 3.51
N THR A 152 0.74 -0.24 2.53
CA THR A 152 1.49 0.99 2.22
C THR A 152 0.60 2.15 1.77
N ASN A 153 -0.50 1.86 1.06
CA ASN A 153 -1.45 2.89 0.65
C ASN A 153 -2.23 3.43 1.85
N SER A 154 -2.68 2.55 2.76
CA SER A 154 -3.36 2.95 4.00
C SER A 154 -2.45 3.79 4.89
N LEU A 155 -1.16 3.43 5.01
CA LEU A 155 -0.17 4.21 5.76
C LEU A 155 0.11 5.57 5.12
N ALA A 156 0.23 5.63 3.78
CA ALA A 156 0.43 6.89 3.07
C ALA A 156 -0.73 7.87 3.31
N VAL A 157 -1.97 7.37 3.26
CA VAL A 157 -3.15 8.17 3.60
C VAL A 157 -3.10 8.62 5.06
N ALA A 158 -2.79 7.71 6.01
CA ALA A 158 -2.72 8.04 7.43
C ALA A 158 -1.66 9.12 7.74
N PHE A 159 -0.47 9.03 7.14
CA PHE A 159 0.57 10.05 7.32
C PHE A 159 0.22 11.37 6.63
N SER A 160 -0.54 11.33 5.53
CA SER A 160 -1.00 12.55 4.84
C SER A 160 -2.10 13.26 5.62
N THR A 161 -2.99 12.52 6.30
CA THR A 161 -4.09 13.10 7.10
C THR A 161 -3.65 13.57 8.47
N GLN A 162 -2.58 13.00 9.03
CA GLN A 162 -2.01 13.40 10.33
C GLN A 162 -1.21 14.70 10.28
N GLY A 163 -1.00 15.28 9.10
CA GLY A 163 -0.49 16.64 8.95
C GLY A 163 0.84 16.87 9.68
N THR A 164 1.95 16.60 9.00
CA THR A 164 3.18 17.30 9.34
C THR A 164 2.88 18.81 9.22
N PRO A 165 3.09 19.64 10.26
CA PRO A 165 3.16 21.08 10.03
C PRO A 165 4.20 21.27 8.93
N ALA A 166 3.87 22.06 7.91
CA ALA A 166 4.73 22.31 6.76
C ALA A 166 6.15 22.69 7.23
N THR A 167 7.05 21.71 7.31
CA THR A 167 8.48 21.97 7.38
C THR A 167 8.83 22.51 6.01
N SER A 168 9.23 23.78 5.99
CA SER A 168 9.48 24.63 4.82
C SER A 168 10.57 24.14 3.86
N ASP A 169 11.11 22.93 4.06
CA ASP A 169 12.32 22.45 3.40
C ASP A 169 12.10 21.17 2.57
N ALA A 170 10.85 20.81 2.28
CA ALA A 170 10.58 19.83 1.23
C ALA A 170 10.87 20.50 -0.11
N GLU A 171 11.94 20.08 -0.81
CA GLU A 171 12.20 20.48 -2.19
C GLU A 171 10.91 20.34 -3.00
N PRO A 172 10.42 21.43 -3.62
CA PRO A 172 9.14 21.40 -4.28
C PRO A 172 9.22 20.44 -5.46
N SER A 173 8.43 19.36 -5.40
CA SER A 173 8.42 18.38 -6.49
C SER A 173 7.87 19.04 -7.75
N ARG A 174 8.28 18.55 -8.94
CA ARG A 174 7.80 19.08 -10.23
C ARG A 174 6.27 19.09 -10.32
N ALA A 175 5.60 18.10 -9.71
CA ALA A 175 4.14 18.03 -9.66
C ALA A 175 3.56 19.18 -8.84
N THR A 176 4.13 19.44 -7.66
CA THR A 176 3.66 20.50 -6.75
C THR A 176 3.91 21.91 -7.32
N CYS A 177 5.02 22.10 -8.06
CA CYS A 177 5.25 23.33 -8.82
C CYS A 177 4.24 23.52 -9.95
N GLY A 178 3.93 22.45 -10.69
CA GLY A 178 2.94 22.46 -11.77
C GLY A 178 1.54 22.79 -11.27
N GLU A 179 1.09 22.12 -10.20
CA GLU A 179 -0.19 22.37 -9.57
C GLU A 179 -0.30 23.82 -9.08
N ARG A 180 0.71 24.34 -8.39
CA ARG A 180 0.73 25.74 -7.93
C ARG A 180 0.74 26.74 -9.08
N ALA A 181 1.39 26.43 -10.19
CA ALA A 181 1.37 27.27 -11.38
C ALA A 181 -0.03 27.31 -12.02
N VAL A 182 -0.71 26.16 -12.13
CA VAL A 182 -2.09 26.06 -12.61
C VAL A 182 -3.05 26.80 -11.67
N GLU A 183 -2.92 26.64 -10.36
CA GLU A 183 -3.74 27.36 -9.37
C GLU A 183 -3.58 28.88 -9.50
N ARG A 184 -2.36 29.38 -9.67
CA ARG A 184 -2.09 30.81 -9.89
C ARG A 184 -2.68 31.31 -11.21
N LEU A 185 -2.59 30.51 -12.27
CA LEU A 185 -3.15 30.86 -13.57
C LEU A 185 -4.68 30.92 -13.51
N VAL A 186 -5.31 29.91 -12.89
CA VAL A 186 -6.77 29.87 -12.69
C VAL A 186 -7.24 31.01 -11.79
N ALA A 187 -6.47 31.38 -10.76
CA ALA A 187 -6.79 32.52 -9.92
C ALA A 187 -6.70 33.86 -10.68
N ALA A 188 -5.68 34.05 -11.51
CA ALA A 188 -5.49 35.27 -12.30
C ALA A 188 -6.49 35.40 -13.45
N HIS A 189 -6.87 34.28 -14.08
CA HIS A 189 -7.74 34.22 -15.26
C HIS A 189 -9.09 33.56 -14.96
N ARG A 190 -9.60 33.77 -13.75
CA ARG A 190 -10.75 33.00 -13.24
C ARG A 190 -11.99 33.07 -14.14
N ALA A 191 -12.35 34.27 -14.58
CA ALA A 191 -13.51 34.49 -15.45
C ALA A 191 -13.35 33.82 -16.82
N GLU A 192 -12.12 33.84 -17.38
CA GLU A 192 -11.81 33.20 -18.64
C GLU A 192 -11.83 31.68 -18.52
N PHE A 193 -11.29 31.14 -17.42
CA PHE A 193 -11.35 29.72 -17.10
C PHE A 193 -12.78 29.21 -16.96
N ASP A 194 -13.63 29.92 -16.19
CA ASP A 194 -15.03 29.52 -15.99
C ASP A 194 -15.83 29.57 -17.30
N ARG A 195 -15.58 30.58 -18.16
CA ARG A 195 -16.16 30.66 -19.51
C ARG A 195 -15.76 29.46 -20.38
N LEU A 196 -14.46 29.15 -20.46
CA LEU A 196 -13.97 28.02 -21.26
C LEU A 196 -14.50 26.69 -20.76
N VAL A 197 -14.58 26.49 -19.43
CA VAL A 197 -15.20 25.30 -18.84
C VAL A 197 -16.67 25.20 -19.25
N HIS A 198 -17.42 26.30 -19.22
CA HIS A 198 -18.81 26.31 -19.67
C HIS A 198 -18.96 25.94 -21.16
N GLU A 199 -18.10 26.50 -22.02
CA GLU A 199 -18.08 26.21 -23.47
C GLU A 199 -17.80 24.72 -23.74
N GLU A 200 -16.80 24.13 -23.08
CA GLU A 200 -16.43 22.72 -23.24
C GLU A 200 -17.51 21.74 -22.75
N TYR A 201 -18.12 22.01 -21.58
CA TYR A 201 -19.21 21.17 -21.07
C TYR A 201 -20.45 21.24 -21.97
N THR A 202 -20.76 22.43 -22.48
CA THR A 202 -21.86 22.64 -23.43
C THR A 202 -21.59 21.92 -24.75
N ALA A 203 -20.38 22.03 -25.29
CA ALA A 203 -19.98 21.34 -26.52
C ALA A 203 -20.03 19.81 -26.36
N ALA A 204 -19.73 19.28 -25.17
CA ALA A 204 -19.82 17.87 -24.86
C ALA A 204 -21.25 17.38 -24.52
N GLY A 205 -22.24 18.28 -24.44
CA GLY A 205 -23.61 17.94 -24.03
C GLY A 205 -23.71 17.45 -22.58
N LEU A 206 -22.76 17.84 -21.72
CA LEU A 206 -22.68 17.41 -20.33
C LEU A 206 -23.22 18.49 -19.40
N SER A 207 -23.93 18.06 -18.35
CA SER A 207 -24.33 18.99 -17.29
C SER A 207 -23.12 19.41 -16.44
N ILE A 208 -23.06 20.69 -16.09
CA ILE A 208 -21.98 21.25 -15.28
C ILE A 208 -22.15 20.79 -13.82
N PRO A 209 -21.11 20.24 -13.18
CA PRO A 209 -21.12 19.85 -11.77
C PRO A 209 -21.58 20.99 -10.83
N GLN A 210 -22.46 20.70 -9.87
CA GLN A 210 -23.03 21.71 -8.95
C GLN A 210 -21.99 22.45 -8.09
N ASN A 211 -20.83 21.85 -7.83
CA ASN A 211 -19.72 22.48 -7.13
C ASN A 211 -19.02 23.57 -7.97
N LEU A 212 -19.20 23.57 -9.29
CA LEU A 212 -18.79 24.66 -10.18
C LEU A 212 -19.91 25.72 -10.26
N LEU A 213 -21.18 25.31 -10.32
CA LEU A 213 -22.35 26.21 -10.36
C LEU A 213 -22.57 27.02 -9.07
N ARG A 214 -22.20 26.49 -7.90
CA ARG A 214 -22.31 27.23 -6.61
C ARG A 214 -21.40 28.46 -6.52
N ARG A 215 -20.52 28.68 -7.49
CA ARG A 215 -19.64 29.85 -7.55
C ARG A 215 -20.12 30.92 -8.55
N ASP A 216 -21.17 30.65 -9.32
CA ASP A 216 -21.71 31.52 -10.37
C ASP A 216 -22.72 32.57 -9.88
N THR A 217 -22.89 32.75 -8.56
CA THR A 217 -23.89 33.70 -8.03
C THR A 217 -23.55 35.18 -8.25
N PHE A 218 -22.52 35.51 -9.04
CA PHE A 218 -22.11 36.90 -9.31
C PHE A 218 -22.13 37.32 -10.79
N LEU A 219 -22.54 36.45 -11.74
CA LEU A 219 -22.46 36.78 -13.17
C LEU A 219 -23.81 36.95 -13.90
N LEU A 220 -24.94 37.01 -13.19
CA LEU A 220 -26.27 37.19 -13.80
C LEU A 220 -27.00 38.49 -13.40
N ASP A 221 -26.30 39.54 -13.00
CA ASP A 221 -26.93 40.85 -12.72
C ASP A 221 -26.34 42.04 -13.49
N ALA A 222 -25.72 41.77 -14.65
CA ALA A 222 -25.40 42.81 -15.63
C ALA A 222 -26.55 42.95 -16.65
N THR A 223 -27.75 43.22 -16.16
CA THR A 223 -28.83 43.71 -17.02
C THR A 223 -28.54 45.19 -17.31
N PRO A 224 -28.33 45.62 -18.58
CA PRO A 224 -28.14 47.03 -18.86
C PRO A 224 -29.43 47.78 -18.52
N ARG A 225 -29.38 48.66 -17.53
CA ARG A 225 -30.40 49.70 -17.33
C ARG A 225 -30.37 50.60 -18.55
N THR A 226 -31.36 50.44 -19.42
CA THR A 226 -31.73 51.44 -20.42
C THR A 226 -32.20 52.69 -19.70
N GLU A 227 -31.33 53.68 -19.59
CA GLU A 227 -31.74 55.07 -19.36
C GLU A 227 -32.40 55.57 -20.65
N ALA A 228 -33.73 55.51 -20.69
CA ALA A 228 -34.51 56.33 -21.59
C ALA A 228 -34.68 57.70 -20.93
N ALA A 229 -33.94 58.68 -21.43
CA ALA A 229 -34.22 60.09 -21.19
C ALA A 229 -34.30 60.82 -22.53
N SER A 230 -35.45 61.46 -22.73
CA SER A 230 -35.86 62.39 -23.80
C SER A 230 -36.50 61.77 -25.04
#